data_AF-A0A4R4Y671-F1
#
_entry.id   AF-A0A4R4Y671-F1
#
_cell.length_a   1.000
_cell.length_b   1.000
_cell.length_c   1.000
_cell.angle_alpha   90.00
_cell.angle_beta   90.00
_cell.angle_gamma   90.00
#
_symmetry.space_group_name_H-M   'P 1'
#
loop_
_entity.id
_entity.type
_entity.pdbx_description
1 polymer ?
#
loop_
_entity_poly.entity_id
_entity_poly.type
_entity_poly.pdbx_seq_one_letter_code
_entity_poly.pdbx_strand_id
1 'polypeptide(L)'
;MATETDERDEPEAKDEGKGKKERSSSRRTSPALFVRQIAAELRKVIWPTRRELITYTTVSLVFVLIMVAIVSAVDYGLQEGVYAVFG
;
A
#
# COMPACT_ATOMS: atom_id res chain seq x y z
N MET A 1 -43.62 54.73 39.39
CA MET A 1 -43.08 55.03 38.05
C MET A 1 -41.92 54.08 37.84
N ALA A 2 -42.04 53.20 36.85
CA ALA A 2 -41.19 52.03 36.63
C ALA A 2 -39.81 52.39 36.04
N THR A 3 -38.80 51.61 36.41
CA THR A 3 -37.60 51.21 35.63
C THR A 3 -37.05 49.94 36.29
N GLU A 4 -37.41 48.76 35.80
CA GLU A 4 -36.62 47.90 34.89
C GLU A 4 -35.51 47.11 35.61
N THR A 5 -35.72 45.79 35.56
CA THR A 5 -34.82 44.67 35.79
C THR A 5 -33.66 44.69 34.79
N ASP A 6 -32.45 44.31 35.21
CA ASP A 6 -31.72 43.24 34.51
C ASP A 6 -30.62 42.65 35.41
N GLU A 7 -30.42 41.36 35.25
CA GLU A 7 -29.86 40.44 36.23
C GLU A 7 -28.33 40.49 36.28
N ARG A 8 -27.77 40.29 37.48
CA ARG A 8 -26.34 40.17 37.68
C ARG A 8 -25.90 38.79 37.22
N ASP A 9 -25.14 38.77 36.13
CA ASP A 9 -24.34 37.63 35.66
C ASP A 9 -23.50 37.02 36.79
N GLU A 10 -23.94 35.90 37.33
CA GLU A 10 -23.09 34.95 38.06
C GLU A 10 -23.02 33.65 37.24
N PRO A 11 -21.86 33.32 36.64
CA PRO A 11 -21.70 32.05 35.94
C PRO A 11 -21.58 30.92 36.97
N GLU A 12 -22.69 30.25 37.26
CA GLU A 12 -22.72 29.02 38.04
C GLU A 12 -22.02 27.86 37.29
N ALA A 13 -20.96 27.39 37.95
CA ALA A 13 -20.29 26.11 37.83
C ALA A 13 -21.05 25.01 37.06
N LYS A 14 -20.62 24.75 35.83
CA LYS A 14 -20.84 23.45 35.17
C LYS A 14 -19.52 22.69 35.07
N ASP A 15 -19.38 21.81 36.06
CA ASP A 15 -18.86 20.44 35.96
C ASP A 15 -17.70 20.24 34.97
N GLU A 16 -16.51 20.35 35.53
CA GLU A 16 -15.23 19.94 34.95
C GLU A 16 -15.15 18.42 34.84
N GLY A 17 -15.85 17.86 33.85
CA GLY A 17 -15.94 16.42 33.62
C GLY A 17 -15.30 15.95 32.31
N LYS A 18 -14.15 16.48 31.89
CA LYS A 18 -13.42 15.92 30.74
C LYS A 18 -11.95 15.73 31.02
N GLY A 19 -11.68 14.64 31.76
CA GLY A 19 -10.37 14.12 32.10
C GLY A 19 -9.39 14.17 30.95
N LYS A 20 -8.44 15.09 31.07
CA LYS A 20 -7.26 15.18 30.22
C LYS A 20 -6.20 14.26 30.81
N LYS A 21 -5.90 13.19 30.05
CA LYS A 21 -4.69 12.34 30.11
C LYS A 21 -4.46 11.54 31.40
N GLU A 22 -4.62 10.22 31.26
CA GLU A 22 -3.67 9.28 31.84
C GLU A 22 -2.97 8.47 30.74
N ARG A 23 -1.65 8.65 30.71
CA ARG A 23 -0.70 7.88 29.93
C ARG A 23 -0.46 6.57 30.68
N SER A 24 -0.92 5.44 30.16
CA SER A 24 -0.15 4.19 30.07
C SER A 24 -1.03 3.19 29.33
N SER A 25 -0.59 2.62 28.22
CA SER A 25 0.10 1.35 28.29
C SER A 25 0.80 1.10 26.97
N SER A 26 2.06 0.66 27.10
CA SER A 26 2.91 0.14 26.04
C SER A 26 3.31 1.14 24.95
N ARG A 27 4.53 1.64 25.13
CA ARG A 27 5.48 2.06 24.10
C ARG A 27 5.83 0.88 23.16
N ARG A 28 4.82 0.19 22.63
CA ARG A 28 4.95 -0.75 21.52
C ARG A 28 4.81 0.12 20.27
N THR A 29 5.83 0.13 19.42
CA THR A 29 5.67 0.60 18.05
C THR A 29 4.43 -0.09 17.49
N SER A 30 3.32 0.63 17.36
CA SER A 30 2.10 0.00 16.88
C SER A 30 2.36 -0.39 15.42
N PRO A 31 1.94 -1.58 14.98
CA PRO A 31 2.06 -1.98 13.58
C PRO A 31 1.49 -0.93 12.61
N ALA A 32 0.47 -0.17 13.06
CA ALA A 32 -0.10 0.93 12.30
C ALA A 32 0.87 2.11 12.09
N LEU A 33 1.75 2.42 13.05
CA LEU A 33 2.79 3.44 12.88
C LEU A 33 3.86 3.00 11.88
N PHE A 34 4.23 1.72 11.90
CA PHE A 34 5.20 1.14 10.97
C PHE A 34 4.68 1.15 9.52
N VAL A 35 3.41 0.79 9.28
CA VAL A 35 2.79 0.90 7.95
C VAL A 35 2.74 2.35 7.46
N ARG A 36 2.47 3.32 8.36
CA ARG A 36 2.54 4.76 8.02
C ARG A 36 3.95 5.18 7.60
N GLN A 37 4.98 4.65 8.25
CA GLN A 37 6.38 4.90 7.87
C GLN A 37 6.72 4.28 6.52
N ILE A 38 6.33 3.04 6.25
CA ILE A 38 6.53 2.39 4.95
C ILE A 38 5.83 3.18 3.85
N ALA A 39 4.58 3.59 4.03
CA ALA A 39 3.85 4.39 3.04
C ALA A 39 4.52 5.75 2.77
N ALA A 40 5.11 6.37 3.80
CA ALA A 40 5.87 7.60 3.65
C ALA A 40 7.18 7.39 2.85
N GLU A 41 7.84 6.25 3.04
CA GLU A 41 9.06 5.90 2.31
C GLU A 41 8.77 5.44 0.87
N LEU A 42 7.69 4.70 0.66
CA LEU A 42 7.22 4.26 -0.68
C LEU A 42 6.86 5.45 -1.58
N ARG A 43 6.49 6.61 -1.02
CA ARG A 43 6.30 7.85 -1.78
C ARG A 43 7.60 8.44 -2.30
N LYS A 44 8.75 8.09 -1.72
CA LYS A 44 10.08 8.47 -2.22
C LYS A 44 10.54 7.58 -3.37
N VAL A 45 9.91 6.42 -3.53
CA VAL A 45 10.15 5.57 -4.69
C VAL A 45 9.55 6.27 -5.89
N ILE A 46 10.41 6.57 -6.86
CA ILE A 46 10.00 7.15 -8.13
C ILE A 46 9.21 6.07 -8.86
N TRP A 47 7.89 6.19 -8.86
CA TRP A 47 7.05 5.26 -9.61
C TRP A 47 7.20 5.56 -11.09
N PRO A 48 7.56 4.54 -11.89
CA PRO A 48 7.75 4.69 -13.31
C PRO A 48 6.46 5.18 -13.96
N THR A 49 6.61 6.02 -14.97
CA THR A 49 5.49 6.50 -15.78
C THR A 49 4.81 5.32 -16.48
N ARG A 50 3.52 5.47 -16.83
CA ARG A 50 2.77 4.41 -17.55
C ARG A 50 3.48 3.95 -18.83
N ARG A 51 4.21 4.87 -19.48
CA ARG A 51 4.96 4.58 -20.71
C ARG A 51 6.15 3.67 -20.45
N GLU A 52 6.98 3.99 -19.44
CA GLU A 52 8.11 3.16 -19.04
C GLU A 52 7.64 1.76 -18.62
N LEU A 53 6.55 1.69 -17.84
CA LEU A 53 5.99 0.43 -17.39
C LEU A 53 5.56 -0.46 -18.57
N ILE A 54 4.89 0.12 -19.57
CA ILE A 54 4.50 -0.59 -20.80
C ILE A 54 5.74 -1.03 -21.56
N THR A 55 6.75 -0.17 -21.74
CA THR A 55 7.98 -0.55 -22.44
C THR A 55 8.67 -1.74 -21.76
N TYR A 56 8.81 -1.72 -20.43
CA TYR A 56 9.45 -2.81 -19.69
C TYR A 56 8.66 -4.11 -19.75
N THR A 57 7.33 -4.05 -19.64
CA THR A 57 6.50 -5.24 -19.77
C THR A 57 6.49 -5.78 -21.19
N THR A 58 6.44 -4.92 -22.22
CA THR A 58 6.52 -5.33 -23.62
C THR A 58 7.84 -6.03 -23.94
N VAL A 59 8.98 -5.47 -23.50
CA VAL A 59 10.29 -6.12 -23.69
C VAL A 59 10.32 -7.50 -23.04
N SER A 60 9.79 -7.60 -21.81
CA SER A 60 9.70 -8.88 -21.09
C SER A 60 8.79 -9.89 -21.80
N LEU A 61 7.63 -9.45 -22.31
CA LEU A 61 6.71 -10.29 -23.08
C LEU A 61 7.37 -10.84 -24.34
N VAL A 62 8.05 -10.00 -25.12
CA VAL A 62 8.77 -10.43 -26.32
C VAL A 62 9.87 -11.45 -25.96
N PHE A 63 10.63 -11.19 -24.90
CA PHE A 63 11.67 -12.10 -24.43
C PHE A 63 11.10 -13.48 -24.04
N VAL A 64 10.00 -13.50 -23.27
CA VAL A 64 9.34 -14.75 -22.87
C VAL A 64 8.81 -15.51 -24.09
N LEU A 65 8.21 -14.81 -25.06
CA LEU A 65 7.73 -15.44 -26.30
C LEU A 65 8.85 -16.12 -27.09
N ILE A 66 10.03 -15.49 -27.18
CA ILE A 66 11.21 -16.09 -27.83
C ILE A 66 11.64 -17.35 -27.07
N MET A 67 11.72 -17.29 -25.74
CA MET A 67 12.08 -18.46 -24.93
C MET A 67 11.10 -19.60 -25.09
N VAL A 68 9.79 -19.31 -25.08
CA VAL A 68 8.76 -20.32 -25.35
C VAL A 68 8.94 -20.94 -26.73
N ALA A 69 9.19 -20.13 -27.76
CA ALA A 69 9.41 -20.65 -29.12
C ALA A 69 10.62 -21.59 -29.22
N ILE A 70 11.74 -21.21 -28.59
CA ILE A 70 12.96 -22.05 -28.58
C ILE A 70 12.70 -23.35 -27.82
N VAL A 71 12.15 -23.26 -26.60
CA VAL A 71 11.87 -24.44 -25.77
C VAL A 71 10.89 -25.37 -26.48
N SER A 72 9.80 -24.85 -27.03
CA SER A 72 8.84 -25.64 -27.80
C SER A 72 9.46 -26.29 -29.04
N ALA A 73 10.37 -25.62 -29.75
CA ALA A 73 11.06 -26.20 -30.89
C ALA A 73 11.98 -27.36 -30.46
N VAL A 74 12.70 -27.20 -29.35
CA VAL A 74 13.55 -28.25 -28.78
C VAL A 74 12.69 -29.41 -28.28
N ASP A 75 11.61 -29.15 -27.54
CA ASP A 75 10.69 -30.17 -27.05
C ASP A 75 10.10 -31.01 -28.19
N TYR A 76 9.70 -30.34 -29.29
CA TYR A 76 9.20 -31.00 -30.48
C TYR A 76 10.28 -31.85 -31.18
N GLY A 77 11.48 -31.30 -31.33
CA GLY A 77 12.61 -32.04 -31.92
C GLY A 77 13.02 -33.26 -31.09
N LEU A 78 12.98 -33.13 -29.76
CA LEU A 78 13.25 -34.24 -28.84
C LEU A 78 12.14 -35.29 -28.87
N GLN A 79 10.87 -34.90 -28.97
CA GLN A 79 9.76 -35.84 -29.16
C GLN A 79 9.98 -36.70 -30.39
N GLU A 80 10.25 -36.09 -31.55
CA GLU A 80 10.51 -36.82 -32.80
C GLU A 80 11.74 -37.72 -32.67
N GLY A 81 12.81 -37.23 -32.06
CA GLY A 81 14.03 -38.02 -31.83
C GLY A 81 13.79 -39.23 -30.93
N VAL A 82 12.99 -39.09 -29.88
CA VAL A 82 12.62 -40.20 -28.98
C VAL A 82 11.75 -41.23 -29.71
N TYR A 83 10.76 -40.79 -30.49
CA TYR A 83 9.96 -41.69 -31.31
C TYR A 83 10.80 -42.45 -32.33
N ALA A 84 11.79 -41.81 -32.96
CA ALA A 84 12.66 -42.49 -33.92
C ALA A 84 13.59 -43.54 -33.28
N VAL A 85 13.95 -43.40 -31.99
CA VAL A 85 14.87 -44.31 -31.29
C VAL A 85 14.14 -45.43 -30.55
N PHE A 86 12.98 -45.14 -29.96
CA PHE A 86 12.26 -46.05 -29.07
C PHE A 86 10.86 -46.46 -29.57
N GLY A 87 10.40 -45.87 -30.68
CA GLY A 87 9.16 -46.23 -31.36
C GLY A 87 9.33 -47.35 -32.37
#